data_AF-A0A523J737-F1
#
_entry.id   AF-A0A523J737-F1
#
_cell.length_a   1.000
_cell.length_b   1.000
_cell.length_c   1.000
_cell.angle_alpha   90.00
_cell.angle_beta   90.00
_cell.angle_gamma   90.00
#
_symmetry.space_group_name_H-M   'P 1'
#
loop_
_entity.id
_entity.type
_entity.pdbx_description
1 polymer ?
#
loop_
_entity_poly.entity_id
_entity_poly.type
_entity_poly.pdbx_seq_one_letter_code
_entity_poly.pdbx_strand_id
1 'polypeptide(L)'
;MPELPDVVVYIEALERRILGSVLERVRLRSPFLLRSVDPPPSELEGKQVRALRRIGKRIALELEGELFVVLHLMLAGRLHWRPAGARPLRKQGLAAFDFSAGTLLLTEAGSKKRASLHLVRGERALREHDPG
;
A
#
# COMPACT_ATOMS: atom_id res chain seq x y z
N MET A 1 2.73 -20.29 -16.65
CA MET A 1 2.80 -18.89 -16.19
C MET A 1 2.19 -18.86 -14.79
N PRO A 2 2.90 -18.45 -13.73
CA PRO A 2 2.29 -18.36 -12.41
C PRO A 2 1.17 -17.33 -12.45
N GLU A 3 0.01 -17.71 -11.92
CA GLU A 3 -1.15 -16.83 -11.79
C GLU A 3 -0.84 -15.64 -10.86
N LEU A 4 -1.58 -14.55 -11.02
CA LEU A 4 -1.47 -13.41 -10.13
C LEU A 4 -2.18 -13.74 -8.82
N PRO A 5 -1.57 -13.48 -7.64
CA PRO A 5 -2.27 -13.67 -6.39
C PRO A 5 -3.53 -12.80 -6.34
N ASP A 6 -4.63 -13.38 -5.91
CA ASP A 6 -5.86 -12.65 -5.63
C ASP A 6 -5.61 -11.59 -4.53
N VAL A 7 -6.39 -10.51 -4.55
CA VAL A 7 -6.32 -9.44 -3.54
C VAL A 7 -6.51 -9.99 -2.12
N VAL A 8 -7.37 -10.99 -1.95
CA VAL A 8 -7.61 -11.64 -0.65
C VAL A 8 -6.33 -12.27 -0.12
N VAL A 9 -5.55 -12.95 -0.95
CA VAL A 9 -4.27 -13.57 -0.55
C VAL A 9 -3.27 -12.52 -0.07
N TYR A 10 -3.23 -11.36 -0.72
CA TYR A 10 -2.40 -10.25 -0.24
C TYR A 10 -2.88 -9.74 1.12
N ILE A 11 -4.19 -9.54 1.30
CA ILE A 11 -4.76 -9.07 2.57
C ILE A 11 -4.40 -10.03 3.70
N GLU A 12 -4.67 -11.32 3.56
CA GLU A 12 -4.34 -12.32 4.57
C GLU A 12 -2.84 -12.34 4.90
N ALA A 13 -1.98 -12.25 3.87
CA ALA A 13 -0.53 -12.22 4.06
C ALA A 13 -0.06 -10.94 4.77
N LEU A 14 -0.70 -9.80 4.50
CA LEU A 14 -0.40 -8.53 5.14
C LEU A 14 -0.92 -8.51 6.58
N GLU A 15 -2.14 -8.98 6.85
CA GLU A 15 -2.70 -9.05 8.21
C GLU A 15 -1.75 -9.76 9.17
N ARG A 16 -1.20 -10.92 8.76
CA ARG A 16 -0.22 -11.67 9.56
C ARG A 16 1.09 -10.93 9.84
N ARG A 17 1.40 -9.85 9.11
CA ARG A 17 2.69 -9.15 9.17
C ARG A 17 2.60 -7.75 9.77
N ILE A 18 1.51 -7.04 9.51
CA ILE A 18 1.42 -5.60 9.80
C ILE A 18 0.18 -5.19 10.58
N LEU A 19 -0.79 -6.07 10.82
CA LEU A 19 -1.91 -5.73 11.70
C LEU A 19 -1.39 -5.38 13.10
N GLY A 20 -1.81 -4.25 13.66
CA GLY A 20 -1.31 -3.74 14.93
C GLY A 20 0.13 -3.17 14.89
N SER A 21 0.81 -3.19 13.73
CA SER A 21 2.13 -2.56 13.60
C SER A 21 2.00 -1.06 13.31
N VAL A 22 2.98 -0.28 13.77
CA VAL A 22 3.10 1.14 13.43
C VAL A 22 3.73 1.32 12.05
N LEU A 23 3.10 2.14 11.20
CA LEU A 23 3.69 2.64 9.96
C LEU A 23 4.66 3.77 10.29
N GLU A 24 5.96 3.52 10.17
CA GLU A 24 7.01 4.46 10.56
C GLU A 24 7.34 5.44 9.45
N ARG A 25 7.30 4.98 8.18
CA ARG A 25 7.69 5.82 7.05
C ARG A 25 7.06 5.39 5.73
N VAL A 26 6.73 6.37 4.89
CA VAL A 26 6.34 6.13 3.49
C VAL A 26 7.40 6.70 2.55
N ARG A 27 8.09 5.82 1.82
CA ARG A 27 9.13 6.19 0.86
C ARG A 27 8.64 6.02 -0.57
N LEU A 28 8.25 7.12 -1.20
CA LEU A 28 7.82 7.14 -2.59
C LEU A 28 9.03 7.33 -3.51
N ARG A 29 9.16 6.46 -4.51
CA ARG A 29 10.22 6.55 -5.52
C ARG A 29 9.71 7.05 -6.86
N SER A 30 8.48 6.69 -7.22
CA SER A 30 7.85 7.19 -8.44
C SER A 30 6.86 8.31 -8.10
N PRO A 31 7.01 9.52 -8.67
CA PRO A 31 6.08 10.62 -8.42
C PRO A 31 4.68 10.33 -8.97
N PHE A 32 4.55 9.41 -9.93
CA PHE A 32 3.27 9.02 -10.54
C PHE A 32 2.54 7.91 -9.78
N LEU A 33 3.10 7.42 -8.67
CA LEU A 33 2.42 6.41 -7.87
C LEU A 33 1.31 7.03 -7.02
N LEU A 34 1.62 8.11 -6.30
CA LEU A 34 0.67 8.80 -5.43
C LEU A 34 -0.30 9.64 -6.27
N ARG A 35 -1.60 9.42 -6.07
CA ARG A 35 -2.70 10.02 -6.86
C ARG A 35 -3.64 10.89 -6.01
N SER A 36 -3.27 11.15 -4.77
CA SER A 36 -3.94 12.11 -3.88
C SER A 36 -2.93 13.08 -3.30
N VAL A 37 -3.42 14.21 -2.80
CA VAL A 37 -2.61 15.27 -2.18
C VAL A 37 -2.92 15.45 -0.70
N ASP A 38 -4.09 15.01 -0.25
CA ASP A 38 -4.57 15.06 1.12
C ASP A 38 -5.13 13.68 1.52
N PRO A 39 -4.77 13.13 2.69
CA PRO A 39 -3.71 13.59 3.59
C PRO A 39 -2.30 13.44 2.97
N PRO A 40 -1.31 14.25 3.39
CA PRO A 40 0.08 14.06 2.99
C PRO A 40 0.66 12.77 3.62
N PRO A 41 1.64 12.09 3.00
CA PRO A 41 2.21 10.86 3.52
C PRO A 41 2.73 10.95 4.96
N SER A 42 3.27 12.11 5.36
CA SER A 42 3.80 12.35 6.71
C SER A 42 2.74 12.24 7.80
N GLU A 43 1.46 12.44 7.49
CA GLU A 43 0.39 12.32 8.49
C GLU A 43 0.08 10.86 8.86
N LEU A 44 0.42 9.93 7.97
CA LEU A 44 0.24 8.50 8.20
C LEU A 44 1.38 7.90 9.03
N GLU A 45 2.51 8.60 9.12
CA GLU A 45 3.67 8.14 9.89
C GLU A 45 3.36 8.20 11.40
N GLY A 46 3.78 7.15 12.12
CA GLY A 46 3.46 6.95 13.53
C GLY A 46 2.08 6.36 13.80
N LYS A 47 1.25 6.09 12.78
CA LYS A 47 -0.09 5.52 12.95
C LYS A 47 -0.05 3.99 12.97
N GLN A 48 -0.81 3.40 13.88
CA GLN A 48 -1.00 1.94 13.93
C GLN A 48 -1.96 1.45 12.85
N VAL A 49 -1.66 0.32 12.22
CA VAL A 49 -2.58 -0.39 11.34
C VAL A 49 -3.70 -1.03 12.17
N ARG A 50 -4.94 -0.62 11.90
CA ARG A 50 -6.15 -1.08 12.61
C ARG A 50 -6.87 -2.19 11.89
N ALA A 51 -6.90 -2.16 10.57
CA ALA A 51 -7.50 -3.20 9.75
C ALA A 51 -6.91 -3.24 8.35
N LEU A 52 -7.17 -4.33 7.64
CA LEU A 52 -6.95 -4.43 6.22
C LEU A 52 -8.27 -4.79 5.55
N ARG A 53 -8.57 -4.13 4.43
CA ARG A 53 -9.86 -4.23 3.77
C ARG A 53 -9.67 -4.43 2.27
N ARG A 54 -10.58 -5.18 1.67
CA ARG A 54 -10.72 -5.27 0.22
C ARG A 54 -11.75 -4.25 -0.25
N ILE A 55 -11.42 -3.51 -1.31
CA ILE A 55 -12.35 -2.59 -1.98
C ILE A 55 -12.29 -2.86 -3.48
N GLY A 56 -13.24 -3.65 -4.00
CA GLY A 56 -13.18 -4.17 -5.36
C GLY A 56 -11.87 -4.94 -5.63
N LYS A 57 -10.98 -4.37 -6.46
CA LYS A 57 -9.65 -4.90 -6.82
C LYS A 57 -8.50 -4.21 -6.06
N ARG A 58 -8.81 -3.45 -5.01
CA ARG A 58 -7.87 -2.65 -4.23
C ARG A 58 -7.68 -3.24 -2.83
N ILE A 59 -6.49 -3.01 -2.28
CA ILE A 59 -6.14 -3.28 -0.89
C ILE A 59 -6.19 -1.94 -0.16
N ALA A 60 -6.92 -1.86 0.94
CA ALA A 60 -6.91 -0.70 1.83
C ALA A 60 -6.31 -1.08 3.18
N LEU A 61 -5.28 -0.36 3.62
CA LEU A 61 -4.81 -0.41 4.99
C LEU A 61 -5.47 0.71 5.76
N GLU A 62 -6.22 0.37 6.79
CA GLU A 62 -6.78 1.32 7.73
C GLU A 62 -5.76 1.60 8.83
N LEU A 63 -5.49 2.87 9.07
CA LEU A 63 -4.62 3.38 10.10
C LEU A 63 -5.45 4.15 11.13
N GLU A 64 -4.88 4.36 12.32
CA GLU A 64 -5.46 5.23 13.34
C GLU A 64 -5.89 6.60 12.81
N GLY A 65 -7.03 7.10 13.31
CA GLY A 65 -7.57 8.39 12.92
C GLY A 65 -8.31 8.37 11.57
N GLU A 66 -8.85 7.21 11.19
CA GLU A 66 -9.59 7.02 9.92
C GLU A 66 -8.76 7.43 8.69
N LEU A 67 -7.47 7.10 8.72
CA LEU A 67 -6.54 7.32 7.61
C LEU A 67 -6.40 6.03 6.83
N PHE A 68 -6.40 6.10 5.50
CA PHE A 68 -6.35 4.91 4.66
C PHE A 68 -5.25 5.00 3.60
N VAL A 69 -4.51 3.91 3.45
CA VAL A 69 -3.59 3.65 2.32
C VAL A 69 -4.31 2.73 1.35
N VAL A 70 -4.69 3.23 0.17
CA VAL A 70 -5.41 2.45 -0.85
C VAL A 70 -4.47 2.14 -2.01
N LEU A 71 -4.21 0.85 -2.22
CA LEU A 71 -3.32 0.32 -3.25
C LEU A 71 -4.11 -0.39 -4.35
N HIS A 72 -3.83 -0.01 -5.60
CA HIS A 72 -4.25 -0.78 -6.76
C HIS A 72 -3.03 -1.35 -7.46
N LEU A 73 -2.87 -2.68 -7.43
CA LEU A 73 -1.67 -3.34 -7.95
C LEU A 73 -1.66 -3.47 -9.48
N MET A 74 -2.79 -3.24 -10.15
CA MET A 74 -2.95 -3.56 -11.57
C MET A 74 -2.50 -5.01 -11.87
N LEU A 75 -2.13 -5.29 -13.13
CA LEU A 75 -1.72 -6.62 -13.56
C LEU A 75 -0.29 -7.00 -13.08
N ALA A 76 0.63 -6.04 -13.13
CA ALA A 76 2.06 -6.30 -12.95
C ALA A 76 2.61 -5.82 -11.60
N GLY A 77 1.77 -5.25 -10.73
CA GLY A 77 2.17 -4.79 -9.40
C GLY A 77 2.27 -5.95 -8.40
N ARG A 78 3.27 -5.89 -7.52
CA ARG A 78 3.54 -6.90 -6.50
C ARG A 78 3.95 -6.25 -5.19
N LEU A 79 3.59 -6.93 -4.11
CA LEU A 79 4.04 -6.60 -2.77
C LEU A 79 5.08 -7.62 -2.29
N HIS A 80 6.16 -7.12 -1.68
CA HIS A 80 7.21 -7.96 -1.13
C HIS A 80 7.53 -7.54 0.30
N TRP A 81 7.42 -8.48 1.23
CA TRP A 81 7.91 -8.28 2.59
C TRP A 81 9.42 -8.48 2.64
N ARG A 82 10.13 -7.60 3.35
CA ARG A 82 11.59 -7.62 3.51
C ARG A 82 11.96 -7.20 4.93
N PRO A 83 13.19 -7.51 5.39
CA PRO A 83 13.73 -6.94 6.62
C PRO A 83 13.66 -5.39 6.61
N ALA A 84 13.61 -4.79 7.79
CA ALA A 84 13.49 -3.35 7.97
C ALA A 84 14.58 -2.57 7.22
N GLY A 85 14.19 -1.44 6.63
CA GLY A 85 15.09 -0.55 5.88
C GLY A 85 15.38 -0.99 4.43
N ALA A 86 14.83 -2.12 3.98
CA ALA A 86 14.99 -2.58 2.60
C ALA A 86 14.59 -1.50 1.59
N ARG A 87 15.36 -1.32 0.52
CA ARG A 87 15.11 -0.25 -0.46
C ARG A 87 14.35 -0.77 -1.68
N PRO A 88 13.44 0.02 -2.29
CA PRO A 88 12.83 -0.34 -3.57
C PRO A 88 13.87 -0.56 -4.66
N LEU A 89 13.66 -1.59 -5.50
CA LEU A 89 14.54 -1.90 -6.63
C LEU A 89 14.61 -0.73 -7.64
N ARG A 90 15.80 -0.45 -8.19
CA ARG A 90 16.02 0.72 -9.08
C ARG A 90 15.16 0.77 -10.35
N LYS A 91 14.74 -0.35 -10.94
CA LYS A 91 13.93 -0.33 -12.18
C LYS A 91 12.44 -0.62 -11.96
N GLN A 92 12.11 -1.31 -10.88
CA GLN A 92 10.77 -1.86 -10.65
C GLN A 92 10.10 -1.32 -9.39
N GLY A 93 10.88 -0.83 -8.42
CA GLY A 93 10.38 -0.31 -7.16
C GLY A 93 9.68 1.03 -7.30
N LEU A 94 8.46 1.09 -6.78
CA LEU A 94 7.59 2.27 -6.79
C LEU A 94 7.54 2.95 -5.41
N ALA A 95 7.45 2.16 -4.34
CA ALA A 95 7.43 2.64 -2.96
C ALA A 95 7.94 1.59 -1.96
N ALA A 96 8.25 2.06 -0.75
CA ALA A 96 8.40 1.25 0.44
C ALA A 96 7.57 1.84 1.58
N PHE A 97 6.89 0.96 2.32
CA PHE A 97 6.18 1.26 3.56
C PHE A 97 6.96 0.59 4.68
N ASP A 98 7.58 1.39 5.54
CA ASP A 98 8.37 0.89 6.66
C ASP A 98 7.47 0.75 7.87
N PHE A 99 7.40 -0.46 8.40
CA PHE A 99 6.72 -0.76 9.65
C PHE A 99 7.77 -1.20 10.68
N SER A 100 7.42 -1.04 11.96
CA SER A 100 8.25 -1.55 13.07
C SER A 100 8.66 -3.03 12.93
N ALA A 101 7.84 -3.86 12.27
CA ALA A 101 8.12 -5.28 12.03
C ALA A 101 8.95 -5.58 10.76
N GLY A 102 9.11 -4.62 9.85
CA GLY A 102 9.78 -4.82 8.56
C GLY A 102 9.28 -3.88 7.46
N THR A 103 9.77 -4.07 6.24
CA THR A 103 9.46 -3.19 5.11
C THR A 103 8.62 -3.90 4.06
N LEU A 104 7.50 -3.27 3.66
CA LEU A 104 6.69 -3.68 2.53
C LEU A 104 7.10 -2.90 1.28
N LEU A 105 7.66 -3.59 0.29
CA LEU A 105 8.03 -3.00 -1.00
C LEU A 105 6.89 -3.17 -2.01
N LEU A 106 6.52 -2.07 -2.69
CA LEU A 106 5.68 -2.10 -3.88
C LEU A 106 6.55 -2.04 -5.13
N THR A 107 6.40 -3.03 -6.01
CA THR A 107 7.05 -3.07 -7.32
C THR A 107 6.02 -3.22 -8.42
N GLU A 108 6.39 -2.85 -9.64
CA GLU A 108 5.62 -3.19 -10.84
C GLU A 108 6.58 -3.55 -11.99
N ALA A 109 6.31 -4.65 -12.69
CA ALA A 109 7.09 -5.07 -13.85
C ALA A 109 6.73 -4.26 -15.11
N GLY A 110 7.64 -4.21 -16.09
CA GLY A 110 7.44 -3.47 -17.34
C GLY A 110 7.83 -1.99 -17.28
N SER A 111 7.83 -1.32 -18.43
CA SER A 111 8.22 0.10 -18.55
C SER A 111 7.10 1.07 -18.19
N LYS A 112 5.84 0.72 -18.50
CA LYS A 112 4.66 1.51 -18.17
C LYS A 112 4.13 1.13 -16.79
N LYS A 113 4.24 2.04 -15.83
CA LYS A 113 3.74 1.86 -14.45
C LYS A 113 2.30 2.35 -14.35
N ARG A 114 1.40 1.51 -13.87
CA ARG A 114 -0.03 1.80 -13.71
C ARG A 114 -0.53 1.53 -12.30
N ALA A 115 0.26 0.89 -11.44
CA ALA A 115 -0.09 0.76 -10.04
C ALA A 115 -0.32 2.15 -9.44
N SER A 116 -1.30 2.26 -8.56
CA SER A 116 -1.66 3.54 -7.92
C SER A 116 -1.74 3.41 -6.41
N LEU A 117 -1.43 4.53 -5.76
CA LEU A 117 -1.56 4.76 -4.34
C LEU A 117 -2.46 5.97 -4.14
N HIS A 118 -3.50 5.81 -3.32
CA HIS A 118 -4.27 6.93 -2.79
C HIS A 118 -4.16 6.90 -1.27
N LEU A 119 -3.95 8.08 -0.69
CA LEU A 119 -4.11 8.33 0.74
C LEU A 119 -5.41 9.10 0.90
N VAL A 120 -6.29 8.65 1.78
CA VAL A 120 -7.59 9.29 2.02
C VAL A 120 -7.96 9.31 3.50
N ARG A 121 -8.86 10.22 3.88
CA ARG A 121 -9.41 10.33 5.22
C ARG A 121 -10.90 10.02 5.25
N GLY A 122 -11.30 9.20 6.23
CA GLY A 122 -12.68 8.88 6.52
C GLY A 122 -13.27 7.85 5.56
N GLU A 123 -14.27 7.12 6.08
CA GLU A 123 -14.98 6.07 5.36
C GLU A 123 -15.63 6.55 4.06
N ARG A 124 -16.08 7.81 4.02
CA ARG A 124 -16.72 8.37 2.81
C ARG A 124 -15.74 8.43 1.65
N ALA A 125 -14.55 8.98 1.85
CA ALA A 125 -13.53 9.05 0.80
C ALA A 125 -13.01 7.65 0.42
N LEU A 126 -12.97 6.73 1.39
CA LEU A 126 -12.63 5.33 1.12
C LEU A 126 -13.61 4.67 0.15
N ARG A 127 -14.93 4.88 0.34
CA ARG A 127 -15.98 4.32 -0.52
C ARG A 127 -15.95 4.86 -1.95
N GLU A 128 -15.47 6.08 -2.16
CA GLU A 128 -15.28 6.65 -3.51
C GLU A 128 -14.26 5.86 -4.35
N HIS A 129 -13.44 5.01 -3.72
CA HIS A 129 -12.52 4.08 -4.40
C HIS A 129 -13.13 2.71 -4.74
N ASP A 130 -14.38 2.47 -4.36
CA ASP A 130 -15.15 1.31 -4.78
C ASP A 130 -15.84 1.60 -6.12
N PRO A 131 -15.50 0.92 -7.22
CA PRO A 131 -16.07 1.22 -8.53
C PRO A 131 -17.55 0.79 -8.68
N GLY A 132 -18.16 0.23 -7.64
CA GLY A 132 -19.52 -0.36 -7.67
C GLY A 132 -19.49 -1.88 -7.75
#